data_AF-A0A497C9G1-F1
#
_entry.id   AF-A0A497C9G1-F1
#
_cell.length_a   1.000
_cell.length_b   1.000
_cell.length_c   1.000
_cell.angle_alpha   90.00
_cell.angle_beta   90.00
_cell.angle_gamma   90.00
#
_symmetry.space_group_name_H-M   'P 1'
#
loop_
_entity.id
_entity.type
_entity.pdbx_description
1 polymer ?
#
loop_
_entity_poly.entity_id
_entity_poly.type
_entity_poly.pdbx_seq_one_letter_code
_entity_poly.pdbx_strand_id
1 'polypeptide(L)' 'MERKKTIGIALIVGGIILLILSLLADVLGVGGNLAVFGWKQILGAVVGVVVAVAGAVLLRRK' A
#
# COMPACT_ATOMS: atom_id res chain seq x y z
N MET A 1 20.37 -12.30 -10.21
CA MET A 1 19.82 -10.94 -10.01
C MET A 1 18.28 -10.89 -10.09
N GLU A 2 17.62 -11.82 -10.79
CA GLU A 2 16.16 -11.84 -10.98
C GLU A 2 15.33 -11.77 -9.67
N ARG A 3 15.67 -12.59 -8.67
CA ARG A 3 14.88 -12.75 -7.43
C ARG A 3 14.61 -11.43 -6.67
N LYS A 4 15.62 -10.56 -6.54
CA LYS A 4 15.46 -9.26 -5.86
C LYS A 4 14.59 -8.28 -6.67
N LYS A 5 14.60 -8.39 -8.01
CA LYS A 5 13.74 -7.58 -8.89
C LYS A 5 12.28 -8.03 -8.75
N THR A 6 12.03 -9.33 -8.74
CA THR A 6 10.71 -9.91 -8.49
C THR A 6 10.17 -9.48 -7.12
N ILE A 7 10.99 -9.53 -6.06
CA ILE A 7 10.59 -9.08 -4.72
C ILE A 7 10.28 -7.58 -4.70
N GLY A 8 11.12 -6.75 -5.31
CA GLY A 8 10.86 -5.31 -5.40
C GLY A 8 9.56 -4.98 -6.13
N ILE A 9 9.29 -5.64 -7.25
CA ILE A 9 8.03 -5.48 -7.99
C ILE A 9 6.83 -5.95 -7.16
N ALA A 10 6.94 -7.10 -6.49
CA ALA A 10 5.87 -7.61 -5.63
C ALA A 10 5.54 -6.65 -4.48
N LEU A 11 6.56 -6.04 -3.87
CA LEU A 11 6.39 -5.02 -2.84
C LEU A 11 5.72 -3.75 -3.39
N ILE A 12 6.11 -3.27 -4.58
CA ILE A 12 5.48 -2.12 -5.22
C ILE A 12 4.00 -2.41 -5.50
N VAL A 13 3.71 -3.52 -6.17
CA VAL A 13 2.35 -3.91 -6.56
C VAL A 13 1.48 -4.13 -5.31
N GLY A 14 1.98 -4.90 -4.34
CA GLY A 14 1.26 -5.16 -3.09
C GLY A 14 1.01 -3.89 -2.27
N GLY A 15 2.01 -3.00 -2.17
CA GLY A 15 1.87 -1.72 -1.47
C GLY A 15 0.85 -0.78 -2.14
N ILE A 16 0.85 -0.71 -3.47
CA ILE A 16 -0.13 0.09 -4.23
C ILE A 16 -1.54 -0.47 -4.05
N ILE A 17 -1.71 -1.79 -4.15
CA ILE A 17 -3.03 -2.43 -3.94
C ILE A 17 -3.54 -2.13 -2.53
N LEU A 18 -2.70 -2.31 -1.51
CA LEU A 18 -3.06 -2.03 -0.13
C LEU A 18 -3.46 -0.55 0.06
N LEU A 19 -2.71 0.38 -0.53
CA LEU A 19 -3.01 1.81 -0.50
C LEU A 19 -4.39 2.10 -1.12
N ILE A 20 -4.65 1.57 -2.32
CA ILE A 20 -5.93 1.77 -3.01
C ILE A 20 -7.08 1.20 -2.18
N LEU A 21 -6.97 -0.03 -1.68
CA LEU A 21 -8.00 -0.65 -0.84
C LEU A 21 -8.26 0.14 0.44
N SER A 22 -7.21 0.73 1.03
CA SER A 22 -7.34 1.55 2.24
C SER A 22 -8.03 2.88 1.95
N LEU A 23 -7.71 3.53 0.84
CA LEU A 23 -8.39 4.75 0.40
C LEU A 23 -9.86 4.49 0.04
N LEU A 24 -10.14 3.32 -0.55
CA LEU A 24 -11.50 2.90 -0.90
C LEU A 24 -12.25 2.22 0.26
N ALA A 25 -11.70 2.15 1.47
CA ALA A 25 -12.34 1.38 2.55
C ALA A 25 -13.75 1.90 2.89
N ASP A 26 -14.00 3.20 2.76
CA ASP A 26 -15.34 3.79 2.92
C ASP A 26 -16.32 3.30 1.85
N VAL A 27 -15.89 3.31 0.59
CA VAL A 27 -16.68 2.82 -0.55
C VAL A 27 -16.94 1.31 -0.43
N LEU A 28 -15.98 0.57 0.12
CA LEU A 28 -16.07 -0.86 0.36
C LEU A 28 -16.88 -1.21 1.63
N GLY A 29 -17.37 -0.22 2.37
CA GLY A 29 -18.15 -0.43 3.61
C GLY A 29 -17.32 -0.90 4.81
N VAL A 30 -15.99 -0.85 4.72
CA VAL A 30 -15.05 -1.26 5.78
C VAL A 30 -14.64 -0.06 6.66
N GLY A 31 -14.82 1.17 6.18
CA GLY A 31 -14.42 2.42 6.83
C GLY A 31 -15.21 2.78 8.10
N GLY A 32 -16.34 2.12 8.35
CA GLY A 32 -17.14 2.25 9.58
C GLY A 32 -17.93 3.55 9.70
N ASN A 33 -17.33 4.72 9.39
CA ASN A 33 -18.00 6.00 9.43
C ASN A 33 -17.64 6.84 8.19
N LEU A 34 -18.59 6.96 7.26
CA LEU A 34 -18.41 7.65 5.96
C LEU A 34 -18.13 9.16 6.08
N ALA A 35 -18.34 9.75 7.26
CA ALA A 35 -18.15 11.18 7.50
C ALA A 35 -16.71 11.57 7.84
N VAL A 36 -15.85 10.62 8.23
CA VAL A 36 -14.49 10.91 8.69
C VAL A 36 -13.54 9.83 8.18
N PHE A 37 -12.41 10.27 7.62
CA PHE A 37 -11.33 9.36 7.23
C PHE A 37 -10.81 8.60 8.47
N GLY A 38 -11.17 7.33 8.57
CA GLY A 38 -11.01 6.54 9.78
C GLY A 38 -9.55 6.19 10.07
N TRP A 39 -9.20 5.99 11.35
CA TRP A 39 -7.84 5.61 11.75
C TRP A 39 -7.33 4.34 11.03
N LYS A 40 -8.25 3.43 10.68
CA LYS A 40 -7.96 2.21 9.92
C LYS A 40 -7.54 2.51 8.48
N GLN A 41 -8.18 3.48 7.83
CA GLN A 41 -7.82 3.93 6.49
C GLN A 41 -6.48 4.64 6.48
N ILE A 42 -6.23 5.50 7.48
CA ILE A 42 -4.93 6.17 7.65
C ILE A 42 -3.83 5.13 7.80
N LEU A 43 -4.02 4.17 8.71
CA LEU A 43 -3.03 3.12 8.95
C LEU A 43 -2.77 2.30 7.67
N GLY A 44 -3.82 1.85 6.99
CA GLY A 44 -3.70 1.07 5.76
C GLY A 44 -3.03 1.87 4.63
N ALA A 45 -3.36 3.16 4.49
CA ALA A 45 -2.75 4.04 3.50
C ALA A 45 -1.25 4.27 3.80
N VAL A 46 -0.90 4.55 5.05
CA VAL A 46 0.51 4.73 5.46
C VAL A 46 1.31 3.45 5.22
N VAL A 47 0.79 2.29 5.61
CA VAL A 47 1.45 1.00 5.38
C VAL A 47 1.60 0.74 3.88
N GLY A 48 0.57 1.00 3.07
CA GLY A 48 0.61 0.85 1.62
C GLY A 48 1.71 1.70 0.97
N VAL A 49 1.81 2.97 1.35
CA VAL A 49 2.88 3.86 0.89
C VAL A 49 4.26 3.34 1.30
N VAL A 50 4.45 2.98 2.57
CA VAL A 50 5.75 2.51 3.08
C VAL A 50 6.21 1.25 2.33
N VAL A 51 5.31 0.30 2.11
CA VAL A 51 5.60 -0.95 1.39
C VAL A 51 5.94 -0.67 -0.08
N ALA A 52 5.17 0.21 -0.75
CA ALA A 52 5.43 0.58 -2.14
C ALA A 52 6.78 1.31 -2.30
N VAL A 53 7.08 2.24 -1.39
CA VAL A 53 8.36 2.98 -1.37
C VAL A 53 9.52 2.04 -1.08
N ALA A 54 9.39 1.11 -0.13
CA ALA A 54 10.42 0.12 0.16
C ALA A 54 10.73 -0.75 -1.07
N GLY A 55 9.70 -1.19 -1.80
CA GLY A 55 9.86 -1.90 -3.07
C GLY A 55 10.58 -1.07 -4.14
N ALA A 56 10.22 0.21 -4.29
CA ALA A 56 10.87 1.12 -5.23
C ALA A 56 12.33 1.40 -4.88
N VAL A 57 12.65 1.59 -3.59
CA VAL A 57 14.03 1.76 -3.11
C VAL A 57 14.85 0.50 -3.37
N LEU A 58 14.29 -0.68 -3.12
CA LEU A 58 14.96 -1.95 -3.41
C LEU A 58 15.22 -2.14 -4.91
N LEU A 59 14.31 -1.67 -5.77
CA LEU A 59 14.47 -1.69 -7.22
C LEU A 59 15.56 -0.72 -7.69
N ARG A 60 15.68 0.46 -7.06
CA ARG A 60 16.66 1.50 -7.40
C ARG A 60 18.08 1.20 -6.90
N ARG A 61 18.23 0.45 -5.82
CA ARG A 61 19.54 0.06 -5.26
C ARG A 61 20.22 -1.09 -6.01
N LYS A 62 19.78 -1.37 -7.23
CA LYS A 62 20.14 -2.56 -7.99
C LYS A 62 20.24 -2.24 -9.47
#